data_AF-A0A8T5KKQ2-F1
#
_entry.id   AF-A0A8T5KKQ2-F1
#
_cell.length_a   1.000
_cell.length_b   1.000
_cell.length_c   1.000
_cell.angle_alpha   90.00
_cell.angle_beta   90.00
_cell.angle_gamma   90.00
#
_symmetry.space_group_name_H-M   'P 1'
#
loop_
_entity.id
_entity.type
_entity.pdbx_description
1 polymer ?
#
loop_
_entity_poly.entity_id
_entity_poly.type
_entity_poly.pdbx_seq_one_letter_code
_entity_poly.pdbx_strand_id
1 'polypeptide(L)'
;FSIEGPKFLHAFIPCTRGWRYPTEDSVTLARLATQTCIFPLYEVTRENGRPVYKLSGASAAIARRPQSKKPVEEYLKGQGRFRHLFRPEENKELLEAIQEGVDHRWQLLLEKCNL
;
A
#
# COMPACT_ATOMS: atom_id res chain seq x y z
N PHE A 1 -3.84 22.21 15.36
CA PHE A 1 -3.09 21.50 14.29
C PHE A 1 -1.65 21.95 14.36
N SER A 2 -0.70 21.02 14.52
CA SER A 2 0.68 21.30 15.01
C SER A 2 1.71 21.71 13.95
N ILE A 3 1.35 21.76 12.66
CA ILE A 3 2.28 22.13 11.57
C ILE A 3 1.77 23.41 10.89
N GLU A 4 2.64 24.41 10.78
CA GLU A 4 2.37 25.67 10.07
C GLU A 4 2.52 25.51 8.55
N GLY A 5 1.68 26.22 7.79
CA GLY A 5 1.68 26.15 6.32
C GLY A 5 0.76 25.08 5.72
N PRO A 6 0.87 24.83 4.39
CA PRO A 6 -0.01 23.93 3.67
C PRO A 6 0.19 22.48 4.10
N LYS A 7 -0.92 21.74 4.17
CA LYS A 7 -0.97 20.35 4.61
C LYS A 7 -1.77 19.54 3.61
N PHE A 8 -1.30 18.32 3.34
CA PHE A 8 -1.96 17.38 2.44
C PHE A 8 -2.11 16.03 3.13
N LEU A 9 -3.27 15.39 2.96
CA LEU A 9 -3.56 14.07 3.45
C LEU A 9 -4.09 13.21 2.30
N HIS A 10 -3.37 12.14 1.97
CA HIS A 10 -3.85 11.12 1.04
C HIS A 10 -4.47 9.97 1.84
N ALA A 11 -5.80 9.91 1.87
CA ALA A 11 -6.53 8.84 2.54
C ALA A 11 -6.94 7.75 1.55
N PHE A 12 -6.66 6.49 1.89
CA PHE A 12 -7.12 5.33 1.12
C PHE A 12 -8.55 4.98 1.52
N ILE A 13 -9.49 5.11 0.58
CA ILE A 13 -10.92 4.88 0.81
C ILE A 13 -11.40 3.76 -0.12
N PRO A 14 -11.55 2.53 0.39
CA PRO A 14 -12.15 1.44 -0.37
C PRO A 14 -13.56 1.77 -0.84
N CYS A 15 -13.85 1.51 -2.12
CA CYS A 15 -15.16 1.73 -2.71
C CYS A 15 -15.80 0.39 -3.09
N THR A 16 -16.75 -0.08 -2.28
CA THR A 16 -17.45 -1.36 -2.47
C THR A 16 -18.07 -1.49 -3.86
N ARG A 17 -18.75 -0.44 -4.33
CA ARG A 17 -19.42 -0.42 -5.64
C ARG A 17 -18.44 -0.54 -6.81
N GLY A 18 -17.37 0.25 -6.78
CA GLY A 18 -16.40 0.30 -7.87
C GLY A 18 -15.47 -0.92 -7.88
N TRP A 19 -15.09 -1.41 -6.70
CA TRP A 19 -14.11 -2.47 -6.56
C TRP A 19 -14.74 -3.85 -6.43
N ARG A 20 -16.07 -3.90 -6.23
CA ARG A 20 -16.92 -5.09 -6.20
C ARG A 20 -16.46 -6.10 -5.14
N TYR A 21 -16.55 -5.69 -3.88
CA TYR A 21 -16.29 -6.53 -2.71
C TYR A 21 -17.40 -6.31 -1.66
N PRO A 22 -17.65 -7.26 -0.73
CA PRO A 22 -18.67 -7.14 0.31
C PRO A 22 -18.43 -5.94 1.23
N THR A 23 -19.49 -5.26 1.66
CA THR A 23 -19.40 -4.02 2.46
C THR A 23 -18.63 -4.20 3.77
N GLU A 24 -18.82 -5.34 4.43
CA GLU A 24 -18.20 -5.78 5.67
C GLU A 24 -16.67 -5.90 5.56
N ASP A 25 -16.14 -6.14 4.35
CA ASP A 25 -14.71 -6.34 4.12
C ASP A 25 -13.93 -5.02 3.95
N SER A 26 -14.60 -3.86 4.02
CA SER A 26 -13.96 -2.56 3.76
C SER A 26 -12.74 -2.30 4.63
N VAL A 27 -12.82 -2.61 5.93
CA VAL A 27 -11.68 -2.45 6.87
C VAL A 27 -10.58 -3.46 6.58
N THR A 28 -10.96 -4.71 6.30
CA THR A 28 -10.01 -5.78 5.94
C THR A 28 -9.22 -5.39 4.69
N LEU A 29 -9.90 -4.89 3.66
CA LEU A 29 -9.27 -4.49 2.41
C LEU A 29 -8.35 -3.27 2.58
N ALA A 30 -8.74 -2.30 3.40
CA ALA A 30 -7.87 -1.18 3.77
C ALA A 30 -6.60 -1.65 4.50
N ARG A 31 -6.73 -2.60 5.44
CA ARG A 31 -5.57 -3.18 6.14
C ARG A 31 -4.66 -3.94 5.19
N LEU A 32 -5.23 -4.74 4.28
CA LEU A 32 -4.45 -5.47 3.26
C LEU A 32 -3.69 -4.52 2.33
N ALA A 33 -4.26 -3.38 1.99
CA ALA A 33 -3.55 -2.38 1.17
C ALA A 33 -2.26 -1.89 1.84
N THR A 34 -2.26 -1.71 3.16
CA THR A 34 -1.05 -1.37 3.91
C THR A 34 -0.13 -2.57 4.13
N GLN A 35 -0.67 -3.74 4.44
CA GLN A 35 0.11 -4.95 4.74
C GLN A 35 0.86 -5.50 3.51
N THR A 36 0.35 -5.25 2.32
CA THR A 36 0.99 -5.61 1.04
C THR A 36 1.90 -4.50 0.50
N CYS A 37 1.97 -3.35 1.19
CA CYS A 37 2.67 -2.14 0.76
C CYS A 37 2.20 -1.53 -0.58
N ILE A 38 1.02 -1.91 -1.09
CA ILE A 38 0.43 -1.21 -2.25
C ILE A 38 -0.03 0.22 -1.89
N PHE A 39 -0.38 0.44 -0.62
CA PHE A 39 -0.63 1.76 -0.04
C PHE A 39 0.12 1.89 1.31
N PRO A 40 1.42 2.20 1.27
CA PRO A 40 2.23 2.32 2.48
C PRO A 40 1.88 3.61 3.26
N LEU A 41 2.04 3.56 4.58
CA LEU A 41 1.81 4.68 5.48
C LEU A 41 3.13 5.38 5.80
N TYR A 42 3.19 6.67 5.47
CA TYR A 42 4.34 7.51 5.75
C TYR A 42 3.93 8.98 5.81
N GLU A 43 4.80 9.77 6.41
CA GLU A 43 4.68 11.22 6.49
C GLU A 43 5.87 11.85 5.77
N VAL A 44 5.63 13.02 5.18
CA VAL A 44 6.68 13.84 4.57
C VAL A 44 6.68 15.19 5.24
N THR A 45 7.77 15.51 5.94
CA THR A 45 8.01 16.81 6.54
C THR A 45 9.10 17.56 5.77
N ARG A 46 9.38 18.81 6.16
CA ARG A 46 10.52 19.58 5.65
C ARG A 46 11.46 19.91 6.79
N GLU A 47 12.73 19.57 6.63
CA GLU A 47 13.81 19.95 7.52
C GLU A 47 14.89 20.65 6.70
N ASN A 48 15.27 21.86 7.10
CA ASN A 48 16.25 22.69 6.36
C ASN A 48 15.91 22.84 4.86
N GLY A 49 14.62 22.95 4.54
CA GLY A 49 14.12 23.08 3.16
C GLY A 49 14.08 21.78 2.35
N ARG A 50 14.58 20.65 2.89
CA ARG A 50 14.59 19.35 2.22
C ARG A 50 13.47 18.45 2.73
N PRO A 51 12.90 17.58 1.88
CA PRO A 51 11.87 16.63 2.32
C PRO A 51 12.50 15.52 3.18
N VAL A 52 11.85 15.21 4.30
CA VAL A 52 12.21 14.09 5.17
C VAL A 52 11.04 13.12 5.20
N TYR A 53 11.31 11.85 4.89
CA TYR A 53 10.31 10.80 4.81
C TYR A 53 10.37 9.93 6.05
N LYS A 54 9.24 9.67 6.67
CA LYS A 54 9.16 8.80 7.85
C LYS A 54 7.99 7.83 7.71
N LEU A 55 8.29 6.54 7.71
CA LEU A 55 7.26 5.50 7.78
C LEU A 55 6.49 5.59 9.10
N SER A 56 5.19 5.29 9.05
CA SER A 56 4.31 5.27 10.22
C SER A 56 3.52 3.96 10.33
N GLY A 57 2.98 3.72 11.53
CA GLY A 57 2.08 2.59 11.81
C GLY A 57 2.58 1.23 11.32
N ALA A 58 1.72 0.52 10.58
CA ALA A 58 2.02 -0.81 10.09
C ALA A 58 3.18 -0.86 9.08
N SER A 59 3.36 0.16 8.24
CA SER A 59 4.48 0.20 7.29
C SER A 59 5.84 0.30 7.99
N ALA A 60 5.93 1.08 9.07
CA ALA A 60 7.15 1.10 9.90
C ALA A 60 7.43 -0.26 10.56
N ALA A 61 6.39 -0.99 10.98
CA ALA A 61 6.54 -2.33 11.54
C ALA A 61 6.99 -3.35 10.48
N ILE A 62 6.52 -3.23 9.25
CA ILE A 62 6.94 -4.06 8.11
C ILE A 62 8.41 -3.80 7.76
N ALA A 63 8.86 -2.55 7.73
CA ALA A 63 10.26 -2.23 7.46
C ALA A 63 11.22 -2.88 8.49
N ARG A 64 10.82 -2.95 9.77
CA ARG A 64 11.61 -3.64 10.82
C ARG A 64 11.55 -5.16 10.73
N ARG A 65 10.49 -5.71 10.14
CA ARG A 65 10.27 -7.15 9.98
C ARG A 65 9.78 -7.43 8.55
N PRO A 66 10.68 -7.40 7.55
CA PRO A 66 10.30 -7.50 6.13
C PRO A 66 9.49 -8.76 5.81
N GLN A 67 9.74 -9.87 6.52
CA GLN A 67 8.99 -11.12 6.40
C GLN A 67 7.50 -11.03 6.78
N SER A 68 7.08 -9.93 7.42
CA SER A 68 5.67 -9.68 7.75
C SER A 68 4.88 -9.03 6.60
N LYS A 69 5.55 -8.58 5.53
CA LYS A 69 4.91 -8.08 4.32
C LYS A 69 4.11 -9.21 3.65
N LYS A 70 2.83 -8.94 3.36
CA LYS A 70 1.97 -9.86 2.62
C LYS A 70 2.22 -9.75 1.11
N PRO A 71 2.03 -10.82 0.32
CA PRO A 71 2.04 -10.74 -1.13
C PRO A 71 0.85 -9.91 -1.63
N VAL A 72 1.05 -9.16 -2.72
CA VAL A 72 0.03 -8.26 -3.28
C VAL A 72 -1.25 -8.99 -3.69
N GLU A 73 -1.14 -10.27 -4.05
CA GLU A 73 -2.28 -11.12 -4.41
C GLU A 73 -3.36 -11.14 -3.31
N GLU A 74 -2.97 -11.15 -2.03
CA GLU A 74 -3.92 -11.14 -0.91
C GLU A 74 -4.84 -9.90 -0.97
N TYR A 75 -4.31 -8.75 -1.39
CA TYR A 75 -5.09 -7.54 -1.60
C TYR A 75 -5.95 -7.63 -2.87
N LEU A 76 -5.43 -8.18 -3.97
CA LEU A 76 -6.11 -8.20 -5.27
C LEU A 76 -7.30 -9.17 -5.33
N LYS A 77 -7.16 -10.35 -4.74
CA LYS A 77 -8.08 -11.49 -4.90
C LYS A 77 -9.51 -11.21 -4.43
N GLY A 78 -9.68 -10.40 -3.39
CA GLY A 78 -10.98 -10.03 -2.83
C GLY A 78 -11.78 -9.00 -3.64
N GLN A 79 -11.21 -8.44 -4.71
CA GLN A 79 -11.81 -7.34 -5.45
C GLN A 79 -12.26 -7.77 -6.84
N GLY A 80 -13.54 -7.64 -7.15
CA GLY A 80 -14.08 -8.01 -8.46
C GLY A 80 -13.50 -7.22 -9.64
N ARG A 81 -12.90 -6.04 -9.42
CA ARG A 81 -12.15 -5.31 -10.48
C ARG A 81 -10.89 -6.04 -10.97
N PHE A 82 -10.32 -6.93 -10.15
CA PHE A 82 -9.15 -7.73 -10.49
C PHE A 82 -9.48 -9.19 -10.83
N ARG A 83 -10.77 -9.54 -10.93
CA ARG A 83 -11.21 -10.93 -11.19
C ARG A 83 -10.60 -11.54 -12.45
N HIS A 84 -10.29 -10.73 -13.45
CA HIS A 84 -9.67 -11.16 -14.71
C HIS A 84 -8.21 -11.64 -14.56
N LEU A 85 -7.55 -11.32 -13.45
CA LEU A 85 -6.20 -11.82 -13.15
C LEU A 85 -6.22 -13.28 -12.66
N PHE A 86 -7.38 -13.77 -12.21
CA PHE A 86 -7.52 -15.06 -11.52
C PHE A 86 -8.43 -16.05 -12.26
N ARG A 87 -9.04 -15.64 -13.38
CA ARG A 87 -10.03 -16.46 -14.10
C ARG A 87 -9.92 -16.25 -15.62
N PRO A 88 -10.12 -17.31 -16.43
CA PRO A 88 -10.42 -18.69 -16.03
C PRO A 88 -9.24 -19.41 -15.37
N GLU A 89 -8.02 -19.03 -15.76
CA GLU A 89 -6.77 -19.42 -15.12
C GLU A 89 -6.08 -18.19 -14.54
N GLU A 90 -5.17 -18.41 -13.62
CA GLU A 90 -4.41 -17.36 -12.99
C GLU A 90 -3.32 -16.81 -13.92
N ASN A 91 -3.35 -15.51 -14.18
CA ASN A 91 -2.32 -14.83 -14.97
C ASN A 91 -1.09 -14.56 -14.08
N LYS A 92 -0.28 -15.60 -13.89
CA LYS A 92 0.91 -15.58 -13.02
C LYS A 92 1.92 -14.51 -13.44
N GLU A 93 2.18 -14.36 -14.74
CA GLU A 93 3.12 -13.36 -15.26
C GLU A 93 2.70 -11.94 -14.88
N LEU A 94 1.41 -11.61 -15.02
CA LEU A 94 0.92 -10.28 -14.67
C LEU A 94 0.88 -10.07 -13.15
N LEU A 95 0.55 -11.10 -12.37
CA LEU A 95 0.59 -11.01 -10.90
C LEU A 95 2.01 -10.80 -10.38
N GLU A 96 3.00 -11.47 -10.97
CA GLU A 96 4.42 -11.28 -10.66
C GLU A 96 4.87 -9.87 -11.03
N ALA A 97 4.54 -9.37 -12.22
CA ALA A 97 4.84 -8.00 -12.62
C ALA A 97 4.20 -6.95 -11.69
N ILE A 98 2.98 -7.18 -11.20
CA ILE A 98 2.34 -6.31 -10.21
C ILE A 98 3.09 -6.37 -8.87
N GLN A 99 3.48 -7.57 -8.44
CA GLN A 99 4.23 -7.78 -7.21
C GLN A 99 5.57 -7.04 -7.24
N GLU A 100 6.34 -7.20 -8.32
CA GLU A 100 7.60 -6.50 -8.57
C GLU A 100 7.42 -4.98 -8.57
N GLY A 101 6.38 -4.48 -9.23
CA GLY A 101 6.08 -3.05 -9.27
C GLY A 101 5.72 -2.48 -7.89
N VAL A 102 5.06 -3.26 -7.03
CA VAL A 102 4.80 -2.87 -5.63
C VAL A 102 6.09 -2.92 -4.81
N ASP A 103 6.89 -3.98 -4.95
CA ASP A 103 8.14 -4.13 -4.22
C ASP A 103 9.15 -3.05 -4.59
N HIS A 104 9.29 -2.73 -5.87
CA HIS A 104 10.16 -1.66 -6.35
C HIS A 104 9.77 -0.29 -5.75
N ARG A 105 8.48 0.07 -5.76
CA ARG A 105 8.00 1.32 -5.13
C ARG A 105 8.21 1.33 -3.63
N TRP A 106 8.06 0.17 -2.98
CA TRP A 106 8.35 0.03 -1.56
C TRP A 106 9.83 0.24 -1.25
N GLN A 107 10.75 -0.34 -2.04
CA GLN A 107 12.19 -0.13 -1.90
C GLN A 107 12.58 1.35 -2.08
N LEU A 108 12.06 2.03 -3.12
CA LEU A 108 12.30 3.47 -3.30
C LEU A 108 11.83 4.30 -2.10
N LEU A 109 10.77 3.89 -1.42
CA LEU A 109 10.31 4.56 -0.20
C LEU A 109 11.23 4.27 1.00
N LEU A 110 11.73 3.05 1.14
CA LEU A 110 12.72 2.70 2.16
C LEU A 110 14.00 3.50 2.00
N GLU A 111 14.53 3.61 0.77
CA GLU A 111 15.69 4.43 0.45
C GLU A 111 15.47 5.90 0.84
N LYS A 112 14.29 6.46 0.54
CA LYS A 112 13.92 7.83 0.95
C LYS A 112 13.85 8.01 2.48
N CYS A 113 13.56 6.93 3.19
CA CYS A 113 13.56 6.88 4.66
C CYS A 113 14.94 6.52 5.25
N ASN A 114 15.96 6.27 4.42
CA ASN A 114 17.27 5.75 4.80
C ASN A 114 17.18 4.40 5.55
N LEU A 115 16.34 3.49 5.07
CA LEU A 115 16.12 2.14 5.61
C LEU A 115 16.51 1.06 4.60
#